data_AF-A0AAN8XZQ6-F1
#
_entry.id   AF-A0AAN8XZQ6-F1
#
_cell.length_a   1.000
_cell.length_b   1.000
_cell.length_c   1.000
_cell.angle_alpha   90.00
_cell.angle_beta   90.00
_cell.angle_gamma   90.00
#
_symmetry.space_group_name_H-M   'P 1'
#
loop_
_entity.id
_entity.type
_entity.pdbx_description
1 polymer ?
#
loop_
_entity_poly.entity_id
_entity_poly.type
_entity_poly.pdbx_seq_one_letter_code
_entity_poly.pdbx_strand_id
1 'polypeptide(L)' 'MAYAAITCLMRTIQQSIQLTGCNLQSFYEKFESLRANLEKHAGDLDALKSLEAEIIELLFGNFILS' A
#
# COMPACT_ATOMS: atom_id res chain seq x y z
N MET A 1 9.80 -5.11 7.30
CA MET A 1 8.88 -6.05 6.62
C MET A 1 7.83 -5.31 5.79
N ALA A 2 7.13 -4.32 6.33
CA ALA A 2 6.12 -3.52 5.61
C ALA A 2 6.62 -2.86 4.31
N TYR A 3 7.83 -2.27 4.30
CA TYR A 3 8.41 -1.68 3.09
C TYR A 3 8.52 -2.67 1.91
N ALA A 4 8.95 -3.90 2.18
CA ALA A 4 9.05 -4.95 1.17
C ALA A 4 7.67 -5.42 0.70
N ALA A 5 6.69 -5.52 1.62
CA ALA A 5 5.31 -5.87 1.29
C ALA A 5 4.66 -4.83 0.38
N ILE A 6 4.81 -3.53 0.69
CA ILE A 6 4.32 -2.43 -0.17
C ILE A 6 4.98 -2.48 -1.54
N THR A 7 6.29 -2.67 -1.59
CA THR A 7 7.02 -2.78 -2.87
C THR A 7 6.51 -3.96 -3.71
N CYS A 8 6.19 -5.09 -3.06
CA CYS A 8 5.60 -6.24 -3.73
C CYS A 8 4.18 -5.93 -4.27
N LEU A 9 3.34 -5.29 -3.44
CA LEU A 9 1.99 -4.85 -3.82
C LEU A 9 2.00 -3.86 -4.99
N MET A 10 2.91 -2.89 -4.99
CA MET A 10 3.06 -1.95 -6.11
C MET A 10 3.40 -2.66 -7.43
N ARG A 11 4.27 -3.68 -7.39
CA ARG A 11 4.55 -4.53 -8.56
C ARG A 11 3.32 -5.30 -9.02
N THR A 12 2.58 -5.91 -8.09
CA THR A 12 1.35 -6.65 -8.41
C THR A 12 0.31 -5.73 -9.05
N ILE A 13 0.17 -4.50 -8.57
CA ILE A 13 -0.73 -3.49 -9.16
C ILE A 13 -0.28 -3.12 -10.57
N GLN A 14 1.01 -2.84 -10.79
CA GLN A 14 1.51 -2.57 -12.14
C GLN A 14 1.28 -3.73 -13.10
N GLN A 15 1.52 -4.97 -12.66
CA GLN A 15 1.24 -6.16 -13.44
C GLN A 15 -0.25 -6.28 -13.76
N SER A 16 -1.12 -6.01 -12.78
CA SER A 16 -2.57 -6.04 -12.96
C SER A 16 -3.04 -4.97 -13.96
N ILE A 17 -2.52 -3.74 -13.88
CA ILE A 17 -2.81 -2.66 -14.86
C ILE A 17 -2.41 -3.11 -16.27
N GLN A 18 -1.22 -3.72 -16.43
CA GLN A 18 -0.75 -4.22 -17.72
C GLN A 18 -1.59 -5.39 -18.25
N LEU A 19 -2.07 -6.27 -17.38
CA LEU A 19 -2.84 -7.46 -17.76
C LEU A 19 -4.32 -7.18 -18.04
N THR A 20 -4.94 -6.30 -17.26
CA THR A 20 -6.40 -6.08 -17.26
C THR A 20 -6.81 -4.75 -17.88
N GLY A 21 -5.88 -3.81 -18.02
CA GLY A 21 -6.19 -2.43 -18.42
C GLY A 21 -7.02 -1.66 -17.38
N CYS A 22 -7.28 -2.23 -16.21
CA CYS A 22 -7.99 -1.55 -15.13
C CYS A 22 -7.17 -0.34 -14.65
N ASN A 23 -7.84 0.79 -14.45
CA ASN A 23 -7.23 1.98 -13.91
C ASN A 23 -6.99 1.83 -12.39
N LEU A 24 -5.93 1.11 -12.03
CA LEU A 24 -5.45 0.99 -10.65
C LEU A 24 -4.32 2.00 -10.35
N GLN A 25 -4.12 3.00 -11.21
CA GLN A 25 -3.11 4.05 -11.06
C GLN A 25 -3.26 4.77 -9.71
N SER A 26 -4.50 5.07 -9.31
CA SER A 26 -4.82 5.71 -8.03
C SER A 26 -4.39 4.88 -6.81
N PHE A 27 -4.42 3.55 -6.93
CA PHE A 27 -3.89 2.67 -5.88
C PHE A 27 -2.37 2.70 -5.85
N TYR A 28 -1.72 2.69 -7.01
CA TYR A 28 -0.27 2.79 -7.09
C TYR A 28 0.27 4.07 -6.41
N GLU A 29 -0.35 5.22 -6.68
CA GLU A 29 0.02 6.51 -6.05
C GLU A 29 -0.17 6.49 -4.52
N LYS A 30 -1.26 5.89 -4.03
CA LYS A 30 -1.47 5.69 -2.58
C LYS A 30 -0.35 4.84 -1.95
N PHE A 31 0.02 3.73 -2.58
CA PHE A 31 1.10 2.88 -2.07
C PHE A 31 2.47 3.56 -2.16
N GLU A 32 2.70 4.40 -3.16
CA GLU A 32 3.93 5.19 -3.26
C GLU A 32 4.05 6.21 -2.11
N SER A 33 2.95 6.89 -1.79
CA SER A 33 2.87 7.80 -0.62
C SER A 33 3.12 7.06 0.69
N LEU A 34 2.48 5.90 0.88
CA LEU A 34 2.71 5.02 2.04
C LEU A 34 4.18 4.59 2.14
N ARG A 35 4.82 4.23 1.01
CA ARG A 35 6.24 3.86 0.98
C ARG A 35 7.13 5.02 1.42
N ALA A 36 6.85 6.24 0.95
CA ALA A 36 7.59 7.44 1.32
C ALA A 36 7.43 7.76 2.82
N ASN A 37 6.23 7.60 3.38
CA ASN A 37 6.00 7.75 4.81
C ASN A 37 6.76 6.69 5.62
N LEU A 38 6.77 5.43 5.17
CA LEU A 38 7.55 4.36 5.81
C LEU A 38 9.05 4.64 5.84
N GLU A 39 9.60 5.18 4.75
CA GLU A 39 11.01 5.54 4.66
C GLU A 39 11.35 6.73 5.56
N LYS A 40 10.46 7.73 5.62
CA LYS A 40 10.61 8.90 6.49
C LYS A 40 10.50 8.55 7.98
N HIS A 41 9.63 7.60 8.33
CA HIS A 41 9.35 7.20 9.71
C HIS A 41 10.03 5.88 10.11
N ALA A 42 11.09 5.45 9.42
CA ALA A 42 11.78 4.18 9.66
C ALA A 42 12.35 4.00 11.09
N GLY A 43 12.36 5.06 11.92
CA GLY A 43 12.73 5.03 13.34
C GLY A 43 11.62 5.40 14.32
N ASP A 44 10.42 5.73 13.84
CA ASP A 44 9.27 6.13 14.66
C ASP A 44 8.23 5.00 14.67
N LEU A 45 8.24 4.22 15.74
CA LEU A 45 7.43 3.01 15.89
C LEU A 45 5.93 3.29 15.92
N ASP A 46 5.51 4.44 16.47
CA ASP A 46 4.10 4.81 16.56
C ASP A 46 3.55 5.29 15.20
N ALA A 47 4.36 6.02 14.45
CA ALA A 47 4.05 6.37 13.06
C ALA A 47 3.97 5.11 12.17
N LEU A 48 4.89 4.16 12.36
CA LEU A 48 4.89 2.86 11.67
C LEU A 48 3.62 2.05 11.95
N LYS A 49 3.19 1.96 13.21
CA LYS A 49 1.95 1.25 13.59
C LYS A 49 0.70 1.91 13.01
N SER A 50 0.63 3.24 12.99
CA SER A 50 -0.48 3.97 12.37
C SER A 50 -0.56 3.68 10.87
N LEU A 51 0.60 3.66 10.21
CA LEU A 51 0.68 3.35 8.77
C LEU A 51 0.30 1.88 8.47
N GLU A 52 0.70 0.96 9.34
CA GLU A 52 0.34 -0.45 9.22
C GLU A 52 -1.18 -0.66 9.36
N ALA A 53 -1.83 0.07 10.26
CA ALA A 53 -3.29 0.09 10.39
C ALA A 53 -3.97 0.66 9.12
N GLU A 54 -3.46 1.75 8.56
CA GLU A 54 -3.98 2.34 7.32
C GLU A 54 -3.85 1.38 6.12
N ILE A 55 -2.76 0.62 6.04
CA ILE A 55 -2.57 -0.43 5.02
C ILE A 55 -3.56 -1.57 5.21
N ILE A 56 -3.77 -2.03 6.46
CA ILE A 56 -4.74 -3.08 6.76
C ILE A 56 -6.15 -2.62 6.40
N GLU A 57 -6.52 -1.37 6.70
CA GLU A 57 -7.81 -0.80 6.34
C GLU A 57 -7.99 -0.70 4.82
N LEU A 58 -6.97 -0.29 4.08
CA LEU A 58 -7.02 -0.24 2.61
C LEU A 58 -7.15 -1.63 1.97
N LEU A 59 -6.52 -2.66 2.55
CA LEU A 59 -6.52 -4.03 2.01
C LEU A 59 -7.76 -4.83 2.42
N PHE A 60 -8.20 -4.70 3.67
CA PHE A 60 -9.24 -5.54 4.27
C PHE A 60 -10.52 -4.78 4.61
N GLY A 61 -10.46 -3.45 4.81
CA GLY A 61 -11.64 -2.63 5.10
C GLY A 61 -12.66 -2.62 3.95
N ASN A 62 -12.20 -2.76 2.70
CA ASN A 62 -13.09 -2.93 1.55
C ASN A 62 -13.61 -4.36 1.34
N PHE A 63 -13.11 -5.36 2.08
CA PHE A 63 -13.52 -6.76 1.91
C PHE A 63 -14.65 -7.17 2.86
N ILE A 64 -14.93 -6.40 3.91
CA ILE A 64 -15.97 -6.72 4.93
C ILE A 64 -17.36 -6.11 4.58
N LEU A 65 -17.48 -5.36 3.48
CA LEU A 65 -18.74 -4.75 3.04
C LEU A 65 -19.35 -5.33 1.75
N SER A 66 -18.89 -6.49 1.26
CA SER A 66 -19.48 -7.20 0.10
C SER A 66 -20.13 -8.52 0.46
#